data_AF-A0A3S1N3W2-F1
#
_entry.id   AF-A0A3S1N3W2-F1
#
_cell.length_a   1.000
_cell.length_b   1.000
_cell.length_c   1.000
_cell.angle_alpha   90.00
_cell.angle_beta   90.00
_cell.angle_gamma   90.00
#
_symmetry.space_group_name_H-M   'P 1'
#
loop_
_entity.id
_entity.type
_entity.pdbx_description
1 polymer ?
#
loop_
_entity_poly.entity_id
_entity_poly.type
_entity_poly.pdbx_seq_one_letter_code
_entity_poly.pdbx_strand_id
1 'polypeptide(L)'
;MDPYALKTLNAERRARRAAILVTDLGDGRDRIVREGDQVAGDLGTAIAKAFRTGNSGSVEAEGRTFFLNAHLPQPRLVVIGAVHISQALAPMAKIAGYPVEIIDPRTAFATPDRFPDVALHAEWPEDVLKRQPLDSYTALAAVTHDPKVDDFALKAALDANCFYVGALGSRKTHAKRVERLLAMGASAEQIARIHAPIGLDIGAASPGEIAVAVLAQAIHAFRSRGLDAKGAAA
;
A
#
# COMPACT_ATOMS: atom_id res chain seq x y z
N MET A 1 -22.88 -0.48 -20.73
CA MET A 1 -21.58 0.20 -20.57
C MET A 1 -21.33 1.20 -21.69
N ASP A 2 -21.52 2.47 -21.34
CA ASP A 2 -21.13 3.63 -22.14
C ASP A 2 -19.62 3.58 -22.51
N PRO A 3 -19.25 3.79 -23.79
CA PRO A 3 -17.85 3.87 -24.22
C PRO A 3 -16.99 4.86 -23.42
N TYR A 4 -17.57 5.95 -22.91
CA TYR A 4 -16.84 6.92 -22.08
C TYR A 4 -16.47 6.34 -20.71
N ALA A 5 -17.39 5.62 -20.07
CA ALA A 5 -17.12 4.91 -18.83
C ALA A 5 -16.00 3.88 -19.01
N LEU A 6 -16.05 3.07 -20.08
CA LEU A 6 -15.00 2.07 -20.34
C LEU A 6 -13.61 2.70 -20.52
N LYS A 7 -13.51 3.80 -21.27
CA LYS A 7 -12.24 4.53 -21.45
C LYS A 7 -11.70 5.07 -20.12
N THR A 8 -12.57 5.68 -19.33
CA THR A 8 -12.22 6.21 -18.00
C THR A 8 -11.73 5.08 -17.09
N LEU A 9 -12.45 3.96 -17.01
CA LEU A 9 -12.07 2.83 -16.17
C LEU A 9 -10.70 2.24 -16.57
N ASN A 10 -10.45 2.12 -17.87
CA ASN A 10 -9.15 1.65 -18.37
C ASN A 10 -8.01 2.63 -18.05
N ALA A 11 -8.27 3.94 -18.06
CA ALA A 11 -7.29 4.94 -17.63
C ALA A 11 -6.97 4.81 -16.13
N GLU A 12 -7.98 4.63 -15.27
CA GLU A 12 -7.77 4.41 -13.83
C GLU A 12 -6.98 3.12 -13.56
N ARG A 13 -7.32 2.02 -14.23
CA ARG A 13 -6.60 0.73 -14.12
C ARG A 13 -5.12 0.87 -14.49
N ARG A 14 -4.81 1.51 -15.62
CA ARG A 14 -3.42 1.74 -16.06
C ARG A 14 -2.64 2.61 -15.08
N ALA A 15 -3.31 3.59 -14.50
CA ALA A 15 -2.72 4.47 -13.51
C ALA A 15 -2.70 3.88 -12.09
N ARG A 16 -3.13 2.62 -11.91
CA ARG A 16 -3.24 1.95 -10.61
C ARG A 16 -4.01 2.78 -9.58
N ARG A 17 -5.15 3.34 -10.01
CA ARG A 17 -6.11 4.02 -9.13
C ARG A 17 -7.39 3.22 -9.03
N ALA A 18 -7.93 3.13 -7.82
CA ALA A 18 -9.16 2.38 -7.59
C ALA A 18 -10.38 3.13 -8.11
N ALA A 19 -11.28 2.38 -8.76
CA ALA A 19 -12.54 2.89 -9.27
C ALA A 19 -13.63 1.83 -9.12
N ILE A 20 -14.86 2.28 -8.89
CA ILE A 20 -16.05 1.43 -8.91
C ILE A 20 -16.93 1.88 -10.06
N LEU A 21 -17.27 0.95 -10.94
CA LEU A 21 -18.35 1.15 -11.90
C LEU A 21 -19.66 0.83 -11.19
N VAL A 22 -20.50 1.84 -11.04
CA VAL A 22 -21.83 1.74 -10.44
C VAL A 22 -22.84 1.67 -11.57
N THR A 23 -23.62 0.60 -11.62
CA THR A 23 -24.72 0.41 -12.57
C THR A 23 -26.04 0.45 -11.82
N ASP A 24 -26.93 1.39 -12.15
CA ASP A 24 -28.33 1.34 -11.71
C ASP A 24 -29.03 0.22 -12.49
N LEU A 25 -29.50 -0.82 -11.79
CA LEU A 25 -30.12 -1.97 -12.44
C LEU A 25 -31.57 -1.70 -12.88
N GLY A 26 -32.18 -0.61 -12.41
CA GLY A 26 -33.53 -0.22 -12.81
C GLY A 26 -33.59 0.40 -14.21
N ASP A 27 -32.56 1.16 -14.60
CA ASP A 27 -32.52 1.85 -15.90
C ASP A 27 -31.23 1.63 -16.72
N GLY A 28 -30.28 0.88 -16.19
CA GLY A 28 -29.03 0.52 -16.87
C GLY A 28 -28.00 1.63 -16.96
N ARG A 29 -28.19 2.76 -16.28
CA ARG A 29 -27.21 3.86 -16.29
C ARG A 29 -25.96 3.49 -15.51
N ASP A 30 -24.82 3.75 -16.14
CA ASP A 30 -23.49 3.50 -15.60
C ASP A 30 -22.82 4.82 -15.19
N ARG A 31 -22.12 4.81 -14.06
CA ARG A 31 -21.19 5.89 -13.68
C ARG A 31 -19.96 5.34 -12.98
N ILE A 32 -18.85 6.05 -13.07
CA ILE A 32 -17.63 5.72 -12.35
C ILE A 32 -17.51 6.59 -11.12
N VAL A 33 -17.21 5.95 -10.01
CA VAL A 33 -16.86 6.60 -8.75
C VAL A 33 -15.40 6.25 -8.47
N ARG A 34 -14.57 7.27 -8.22
CA ARG A 34 -13.16 7.10 -7.82
C ARG A 34 -13.04 7.04 -6.30
N GLU A 35 -11.98 6.40 -5.83
CA GLU A 35 -11.68 6.40 -4.40
C GLU A 35 -11.44 7.85 -3.91
N GLY A 36 -12.24 8.30 -2.95
CA GLY A 36 -12.24 9.69 -2.44
C GLY A 36 -13.42 10.55 -2.92
N ASP A 37 -14.09 10.16 -4.01
CA ASP A 37 -15.32 10.85 -4.47
C ASP A 37 -16.41 10.74 -3.39
N GLN A 38 -17.05 11.87 -3.07
CA GLN A 38 -18.12 11.91 -2.10
C GLN A 38 -19.44 11.47 -2.73
N VAL A 39 -20.02 10.40 -2.21
CA VAL A 39 -21.37 9.94 -2.54
C VAL A 39 -22.17 9.89 -1.25
N ALA A 40 -23.32 10.57 -1.22
CA ALA A 40 -24.16 10.64 -0.04
C ALA A 40 -25.01 9.36 0.14
N GLY A 41 -25.64 9.25 1.31
CA GLY A 41 -26.64 8.23 1.59
C GLY A 41 -26.11 6.80 1.69
N ASP A 42 -27.04 5.85 1.63
CA ASP A 42 -26.75 4.42 1.78
C ASP A 42 -25.87 3.89 0.64
N LEU A 43 -26.03 4.46 -0.56
CA LEU A 43 -25.20 4.12 -1.71
C LEU A 43 -23.74 4.51 -1.46
N GLY A 44 -23.49 5.69 -0.87
CA GLY A 44 -22.15 6.11 -0.47
C GLY A 44 -21.50 5.15 0.54
N THR A 45 -22.27 4.70 1.53
CA THR A 45 -21.81 3.72 2.53
C THR A 45 -21.45 2.37 1.87
N ALA A 46 -22.26 1.91 0.92
CA ALA A 46 -22.01 0.70 0.17
C ALA A 46 -20.77 0.81 -0.73
N ILE A 47 -20.60 1.92 -1.44
CA ILE A 47 -19.43 2.22 -2.27
C ILE A 47 -18.15 2.26 -1.41
N ALA A 48 -18.19 2.94 -0.27
CA ALA A 48 -17.06 2.98 0.66
C ALA A 48 -16.68 1.56 1.15
N LYS A 49 -17.68 0.70 1.43
CA LYS A 49 -17.43 -0.71 1.78
C LYS A 49 -16.80 -1.49 0.62
N ALA A 50 -17.23 -1.24 -0.62
CA ALA A 50 -16.67 -1.88 -1.81
C ALA A 50 -15.21 -1.45 -2.06
N PHE A 51 -14.85 -0.18 -1.86
CA PHE A 51 -13.44 0.25 -1.91
C PHE A 51 -12.57 -0.41 -0.83
N ARG A 52 -13.11 -0.63 0.38
CA ARG A 52 -12.35 -1.31 1.45
C ARG A 52 -12.13 -2.80 1.17
N THR A 53 -13.17 -3.49 0.70
CA THR A 53 -13.14 -4.95 0.55
C THR A 53 -12.62 -5.40 -0.81
N GLY A 54 -12.78 -4.58 -1.85
CA GLY A 54 -12.56 -4.95 -3.24
C GLY A 54 -13.66 -5.86 -3.81
N ASN A 55 -14.73 -6.12 -3.06
CA ASN A 55 -15.79 -7.01 -3.49
C ASN A 55 -16.80 -6.29 -4.39
N SER A 56 -17.14 -6.94 -5.49
CA SER A 56 -18.24 -6.53 -6.35
C SER A 56 -19.55 -7.18 -5.89
N GLY A 57 -20.69 -6.51 -6.12
CA GLY A 57 -21.99 -7.07 -5.77
C GLY A 57 -23.15 -6.09 -5.90
N SER A 58 -24.37 -6.61 -5.78
CA SER A 58 -25.59 -5.81 -5.78
C SER A 58 -25.89 -5.23 -4.40
N VAL A 59 -26.40 -4.00 -4.35
CA VAL A 59 -26.81 -3.30 -3.13
C VAL A 59 -28.13 -2.57 -3.36
N GLU A 60 -28.98 -2.56 -2.34
CA GLU A 60 -30.19 -1.72 -2.31
C GLU A 60 -29.83 -0.39 -1.63
N ALA A 61 -30.15 0.72 -2.28
CA ALA A 61 -29.99 2.05 -1.71
C ALA A 61 -31.04 2.99 -2.30
N GLU A 62 -31.62 3.86 -1.48
CA GLU A 62 -32.55 4.91 -1.96
C GLU A 62 -33.75 4.34 -2.76
N GLY A 63 -34.19 3.12 -2.42
CA GLY A 63 -35.29 2.42 -3.11
C GLY A 63 -34.93 1.88 -4.50
N ARG A 64 -33.64 1.75 -4.82
CA ARG A 64 -33.13 1.19 -6.08
C ARG A 64 -32.05 0.15 -5.85
N THR A 65 -31.91 -0.77 -6.80
CA THR A 65 -30.83 -1.75 -6.84
C THR A 65 -29.68 -1.25 -7.71
N PHE A 66 -28.48 -1.23 -7.15
CA PHE A 66 -27.24 -0.91 -7.87
C PHE A 66 -26.32 -2.12 -7.89
N PHE A 67 -25.61 -2.34 -9.00
CA PHE A 67 -24.47 -3.24 -9.04
C PHE A 67 -23.18 -2.44 -8.93
N LEU A 68 -22.35 -2.78 -7.93
CA LEU A 68 -21.04 -2.19 -7.71
C LEU A 68 -19.99 -3.15 -8.29
N ASN A 69 -19.31 -2.74 -9.36
CA ASN A 69 -18.22 -3.49 -9.95
C ASN A 69 -16.89 -2.82 -9.57
N ALA A 70 -16.18 -3.41 -8.61
CA ALA A 70 -14.99 -2.86 -7.98
C ALA A 70 -13.72 -3.20 -8.76
N HIS A 71 -12.95 -2.18 -9.13
CA HIS A 71 -11.68 -2.29 -9.85
C HIS A 71 -10.58 -1.64 -9.03
N LEU A 72 -9.94 -2.45 -8.19
CA LEU A 72 -8.86 -2.01 -7.32
C LEU A 72 -7.52 -2.51 -7.87
N PRO A 73 -6.44 -1.72 -7.77
CA PRO A 73 -5.10 -2.24 -8.02
C PRO A 73 -4.79 -3.42 -7.11
N GLN A 74 -4.09 -4.43 -7.62
CA GLN A 74 -3.55 -5.48 -6.76
C GLN A 74 -2.56 -4.86 -5.77
N PRO A 75 -2.71 -5.12 -4.46
CA PRO A 75 -1.76 -4.64 -3.49
C PRO A 75 -0.39 -5.29 -3.72
N ARG A 76 0.68 -4.50 -3.63
CA ARG A 76 2.06 -4.98 -3.74
C ARG A 76 2.88 -4.56 -2.52
N LEU A 77 4.01 -5.24 -2.31
CA LEU A 77 4.97 -4.94 -1.27
C LEU A 77 6.32 -4.56 -1.89
N VAL A 78 6.76 -3.32 -1.65
CA VAL A 78 8.09 -2.84 -2.03
C VAL A 78 8.96 -2.85 -0.78
N VAL A 79 10.06 -3.60 -0.83
CA VAL A 79 11.01 -3.75 0.28
C VAL A 79 12.29 -3.02 -0.05
N ILE A 80 12.67 -2.08 0.81
CA ILE A 80 13.94 -1.37 0.70
C ILE A 80 14.95 -2.13 1.55
N GLY A 81 15.90 -2.77 0.87
CA GLY A 81 16.94 -3.60 1.48
C GLY A 81 16.84 -5.08 1.14
N ALA A 82 17.94 -5.64 0.64
CA ALA A 82 18.14 -7.04 0.31
C ALA A 82 18.79 -7.80 1.49
N VAL A 83 18.15 -7.75 2.66
CA VAL A 83 18.66 -8.34 3.92
C VAL A 83 18.00 -9.70 4.24
N HIS A 84 18.41 -10.35 5.33
CA HIS A 84 17.84 -11.64 5.75
C HIS A 84 16.33 -11.60 6.02
N ILE A 85 15.82 -10.47 6.54
CA ILE A 85 14.37 -10.27 6.73
C ILE A 85 13.66 -10.33 5.38
N SER A 86 14.19 -9.66 4.36
CA SER A 86 13.61 -9.63 3.02
C SER A 86 13.60 -11.01 2.37
N GLN A 87 14.64 -11.83 2.61
CA GLN A 87 14.69 -13.21 2.11
C GLN A 87 13.59 -14.08 2.71
N ALA A 88 13.29 -13.91 4.00
CA ALA A 88 12.19 -14.61 4.65
C ALA A 88 10.81 -14.05 4.24
N LEU A 89 10.71 -12.73 4.09
CA LEU A 89 9.46 -12.02 3.78
C LEU A 89 8.96 -12.28 2.37
N ALA A 90 9.84 -12.28 1.37
CA ALA A 90 9.46 -12.41 -0.04
C ALA A 90 8.59 -13.65 -0.35
N PRO A 91 8.96 -14.89 0.03
CA PRO A 91 8.12 -16.05 -0.24
C PRO A 91 6.80 -16.02 0.54
N MET A 92 6.80 -15.54 1.79
CA MET A 92 5.59 -15.42 2.60
C MET A 92 4.58 -14.44 2.00
N ALA A 93 5.06 -13.27 1.57
CA ALA A 93 4.25 -12.24 0.95
C ALA A 93 3.67 -12.72 -0.39
N LYS A 94 4.47 -13.45 -1.20
CA LYS A 94 4.00 -14.08 -2.45
C LYS A 94 2.86 -15.06 -2.18
N ILE A 95 2.99 -15.94 -1.17
CA ILE A 95 1.93 -16.86 -0.74
C ILE A 95 0.67 -16.10 -0.31
N ALA A 96 0.83 -14.99 0.41
CA ALA A 96 -0.28 -14.14 0.86
C ALA A 96 -0.92 -13.28 -0.26
N GLY A 97 -0.42 -13.37 -1.50
CA GLY A 97 -0.96 -12.64 -2.65
C GLY A 97 -0.42 -11.21 -2.82
N TYR A 98 0.70 -10.86 -2.19
CA TYR A 98 1.39 -9.59 -2.34
C TYR A 98 2.66 -9.79 -3.18
N PRO A 99 2.64 -9.41 -4.48
CA PRO A 99 3.86 -9.40 -5.28
C PRO A 99 4.92 -8.52 -4.61
N VAL A 100 6.15 -9.05 -4.56
CA VAL A 100 7.27 -8.38 -3.88
C VAL A 100 8.27 -7.84 -4.89
N GLU A 101 8.68 -6.60 -4.67
CA GLU A 101 9.81 -5.95 -5.33
C GLU A 101 10.83 -5.57 -4.26
N ILE A 102 12.11 -5.85 -4.50
CA ILE A 102 13.20 -5.53 -3.57
C ILE A 102 14.14 -4.53 -4.25
N ILE A 103 14.43 -3.43 -3.55
CA ILE A 103 15.34 -2.40 -4.02
C ILE A 103 16.49 -2.28 -3.03
N ASP A 104 17.72 -2.51 -3.48
CA ASP A 104 18.93 -2.31 -2.67
C ASP A 104 20.12 -1.98 -3.57
N PRO A 105 20.75 -0.81 -3.44
CA PRO A 105 21.88 -0.41 -4.29
C PRO A 105 23.14 -1.24 -4.03
N ARG A 106 23.19 -2.04 -2.97
CA ARG A 106 24.34 -2.86 -2.60
C ARG A 106 24.25 -4.18 -3.37
N THR A 107 24.89 -4.22 -4.53
CA THR A 107 24.92 -5.37 -5.46
C THR A 107 25.36 -6.69 -4.80
N ALA A 108 26.22 -6.65 -3.80
CA ALA A 108 26.63 -7.83 -3.02
C ALA A 108 25.47 -8.49 -2.25
N PHE A 109 24.42 -7.73 -1.95
CA PHE A 109 23.23 -8.22 -1.28
C PHE A 109 22.10 -8.54 -2.26
N ALA A 110 21.89 -7.68 -3.26
CA ALA A 110 20.85 -7.86 -4.27
C ALA A 110 21.28 -8.85 -5.37
N THR A 111 21.40 -10.13 -5.02
CA THR A 111 21.73 -11.19 -5.99
C THR A 111 20.53 -12.10 -6.29
N PRO A 112 20.38 -12.59 -7.53
CA PRO A 112 19.32 -13.54 -7.91
C PRO A 112 19.33 -14.82 -7.08
N ASP A 113 20.51 -15.32 -6.70
CA ASP A 113 20.64 -16.55 -5.89
C ASP A 113 20.01 -16.41 -4.49
N ARG A 114 20.03 -15.20 -3.92
CA ARG A 114 19.41 -14.91 -2.61
C ARG A 114 17.91 -14.63 -2.74
N PHE A 115 17.45 -14.21 -3.92
CA PHE A 115 16.09 -13.76 -4.19
C PHE A 115 15.55 -14.34 -5.50
N PRO A 116 15.38 -15.68 -5.60
CA PRO A 116 14.82 -16.29 -6.79
C PRO A 116 13.37 -15.86 -6.98
N ASP A 117 12.98 -15.60 -8.22
CA ASP A 117 11.61 -15.22 -8.62
C ASP A 117 11.06 -13.94 -7.94
N VAL A 118 11.94 -13.02 -7.55
CA VAL A 118 11.60 -11.71 -7.00
C VAL A 118 12.05 -10.61 -7.97
N ALA A 119 11.24 -9.58 -8.16
CA ALA A 119 11.66 -8.39 -8.90
C ALA A 119 12.74 -7.66 -8.07
N LEU A 120 13.99 -7.76 -8.50
CA LEU A 120 15.15 -7.29 -7.75
C LEU A 120 15.84 -6.15 -8.49
N HIS A 121 16.00 -5.01 -7.80
CA HIS A 121 16.61 -3.81 -8.34
C HIS A 121 17.88 -3.48 -7.55
N ALA A 122 19.03 -3.77 -8.17
CA ALA A 122 20.34 -3.45 -7.63
C ALA A 122 20.75 -1.99 -7.95
N GLU A 123 19.85 -1.05 -7.67
CA GLU A 123 19.95 0.37 -8.00
C GLU A 123 19.51 1.22 -6.79
N TRP A 124 19.76 2.53 -6.84
CA TRP A 124 19.27 3.44 -5.81
C TRP A 124 17.73 3.54 -5.84
N PRO A 125 17.06 3.58 -4.68
CA PRO A 125 15.61 3.79 -4.62
C PRO A 125 15.15 5.03 -5.39
N GLU A 126 15.97 6.09 -5.40
CA GLU A 126 15.72 7.30 -6.19
C GLU A 126 15.50 7.05 -7.67
N ASP A 127 16.29 6.16 -8.27
CA ASP A 127 16.25 5.89 -9.70
C ASP A 127 15.11 4.93 -10.05
N VAL A 128 14.92 3.90 -9.22
CA VAL A 128 13.86 2.91 -9.41
C VAL A 128 12.49 3.57 -9.24
N LEU A 129 12.28 4.33 -8.17
CA LEU A 129 10.97 4.90 -7.85
C LEU A 129 10.57 6.07 -8.76
N LYS A 130 11.52 6.71 -9.46
CA LYS A 130 11.20 7.65 -10.56
C LYS A 130 10.55 6.95 -11.74
N ARG A 131 11.00 5.73 -12.07
CA ARG A 131 10.47 4.93 -13.20
C ARG A 131 9.26 4.11 -12.78
N GLN A 132 9.23 3.66 -11.54
CA GLN A 132 8.19 2.81 -10.94
C GLN A 132 7.63 3.50 -9.69
N PRO A 133 6.83 4.56 -9.85
CA PRO A 133 6.30 5.31 -8.72
C PRO A 133 5.43 4.44 -7.81
N LEU A 134 5.45 4.78 -6.52
CA LEU A 134 4.60 4.17 -5.51
C LEU A 134 3.16 4.71 -5.62
N ASP A 135 2.22 4.01 -5.00
CA ASP A 135 0.80 4.36 -4.98
C ASP A 135 0.12 3.96 -3.66
N SER A 136 -1.16 4.31 -3.51
CA SER A 136 -1.97 3.99 -2.32
C SER A 136 -2.30 2.50 -2.15
N TYR A 137 -1.94 1.66 -3.14
CA TYR A 137 -2.04 0.20 -3.11
C TYR A 137 -0.67 -0.45 -2.99
N THR A 138 0.32 0.30 -2.52
CA THR A 138 1.66 -0.20 -2.22
C THR A 138 1.91 -0.17 -0.71
N ALA A 139 2.42 -1.27 -0.18
CA ALA A 139 3.08 -1.33 1.12
C ALA A 139 4.57 -1.09 0.91
N LEU A 140 5.18 -0.21 1.71
CA LEU A 140 6.63 -0.03 1.73
C LEU A 140 7.20 -0.52 3.06
N ALA A 141 8.23 -1.38 3.01
CA ALA A 141 8.96 -1.85 4.17
C ALA A 141 10.46 -1.50 4.04
N ALA A 142 10.93 -0.54 4.83
CA ALA A 142 12.34 -0.17 4.88
C ALA A 142 13.08 -0.98 5.97
N VAL A 143 14.02 -1.82 5.55
CA VAL A 143 14.70 -2.81 6.41
C VAL A 143 16.23 -2.74 6.33
N THR A 144 16.81 -1.65 5.80
CA THR A 144 18.27 -1.54 5.65
C THR A 144 19.00 -1.04 6.89
N HIS A 145 18.35 -0.20 7.70
CA HIS A 145 18.96 0.65 8.73
C HIS A 145 19.90 1.76 8.21
N ASP A 146 20.05 1.93 6.90
CA ASP A 146 20.89 2.95 6.30
C ASP A 146 20.02 4.14 5.86
N PRO A 147 20.14 5.31 6.51
CA PRO A 147 19.42 6.52 6.11
C PRO A 147 19.59 6.88 4.64
N LYS A 148 20.75 6.60 4.03
CA LYS A 148 21.02 6.92 2.62
C LYS A 148 20.16 6.12 1.67
N VAL A 149 19.69 4.95 2.10
CA VAL A 149 18.83 4.07 1.29
C VAL A 149 17.36 4.21 1.71
N ASP A 150 17.11 4.25 3.02
CA ASP A 150 15.75 4.24 3.58
C ASP A 150 15.02 5.59 3.41
N ASP A 151 15.66 6.72 3.69
CA ASP A 151 14.94 7.98 3.93
C ASP A 151 14.23 8.50 2.67
N PHE A 152 14.85 8.42 1.48
CA PHE A 152 14.19 8.79 0.23
C PHE A 152 12.97 7.92 -0.05
N ALA A 153 13.10 6.60 0.09
CA ALA A 153 12.02 5.67 -0.17
C ALA A 153 10.86 5.84 0.82
N LEU A 154 11.17 6.11 2.09
CA LEU A 154 10.17 6.42 3.11
C LEU A 154 9.42 7.71 2.78
N LYS A 155 10.13 8.78 2.39
CA LYS A 155 9.48 10.03 1.97
C LYS A 155 8.60 9.82 0.74
N ALA A 156 9.09 9.09 -0.26
CA ALA A 156 8.31 8.76 -1.45
C ALA A 156 7.04 7.96 -1.12
N ALA A 157 7.10 7.02 -0.17
CA ALA A 157 5.94 6.25 0.27
C ALA A 157 4.90 7.11 0.99
N LEU A 158 5.36 8.05 1.82
CA LEU A 158 4.50 9.01 2.50
C LEU A 158 3.79 9.94 1.51
N ASP A 159 4.51 10.45 0.51
CA ASP A 159 3.96 11.34 -0.52
C ASP A 159 2.97 10.62 -1.43
N ALA A 160 3.27 9.36 -1.78
CA ALA A 160 2.40 8.50 -2.57
C ALA A 160 1.19 7.96 -1.80
N ASN A 161 1.08 8.27 -0.50
CA ASN A 161 0.05 7.76 0.39
C ASN A 161 -0.03 6.22 0.42
N CYS A 162 1.11 5.54 0.37
CA CYS A 162 1.20 4.08 0.54
C CYS A 162 0.37 3.61 1.72
N PHE A 163 -0.43 2.54 1.55
CA PHE A 163 -1.33 2.10 2.61
C PHE A 163 -0.59 1.59 3.86
N TYR A 164 0.69 1.25 3.70
CA TYR A 164 1.56 0.82 4.78
C TYR A 164 2.95 1.41 4.55
N VAL A 165 3.51 2.03 5.59
CA VAL A 165 4.90 2.50 5.61
C VAL A 165 5.54 1.96 6.88
N GLY A 166 6.37 0.94 6.73
CA GLY A 166 7.07 0.29 7.81
C GLY A 166 8.55 0.62 7.79
N ALA A 167 9.16 0.86 8.95
CA ALA A 167 10.58 1.16 9.02
C ALA A 167 11.26 0.47 10.22
N LEU A 168 12.19 -0.43 9.91
CA LEU A 168 12.96 -1.20 10.89
C LEU A 168 13.79 -0.28 11.80
N GLY A 169 13.90 -0.63 13.09
CA GLY A 169 14.73 0.09 14.04
C GLY A 169 14.03 0.40 15.36
N SER A 170 14.85 0.60 16.40
CA SER A 170 14.40 0.98 17.73
C SER A 170 13.67 2.33 17.74
N ARG A 171 12.93 2.62 18.81
CA ARG A 171 12.33 3.95 19.05
C ARG A 171 13.36 5.09 18.94
N LYS A 172 14.59 4.86 19.43
CA LYS A 172 15.71 5.82 19.32
C LYS A 172 16.15 6.02 17.87
N THR A 173 16.23 4.95 17.08
CA THR A 173 16.53 5.03 15.64
C THR A 173 15.43 5.78 14.90
N HIS A 174 14.17 5.53 15.27
CA HIS A 174 13.03 6.22 14.69
C HIS A 174 13.04 7.72 14.99
N ALA A 175 13.35 8.16 16.21
CA ALA A 175 13.44 9.59 16.54
C ALA A 175 14.40 10.35 15.61
N LYS A 176 15.59 9.79 15.35
CA LYS A 176 16.54 10.37 14.39
C LYS A 176 16.01 10.37 12.95
N ARG A 177 15.21 9.36 12.57
CA ARG A 177 14.56 9.29 11.26
C ARG A 177 13.50 10.39 11.13
N VAL A 178 12.74 10.67 12.19
CA VAL A 178 11.77 11.77 12.23
C VAL A 178 12.46 13.10 11.92
N GLU A 179 13.58 13.40 12.59
CA GLU A 179 14.36 14.62 12.34
C GLU A 179 14.76 14.78 10.86
N ARG A 180 15.26 13.71 10.24
CA ARG A 180 15.69 13.73 8.83
C ARG A 180 14.50 13.84 7.87
N LEU A 181 13.39 13.14 8.12
CA LEU A 181 12.20 13.24 7.29
C LEU A 181 11.53 14.62 7.38
N LEU A 182 11.51 15.24 8.56
CA LEU A 182 11.08 16.63 8.73
C LEU A 182 11.96 17.58 7.92
N ALA A 183 13.29 17.40 7.95
CA ALA A 183 14.22 18.19 7.14
C ALA A 183 14.01 17.98 5.62
N MET A 184 13.47 16.84 5.21
CA MET A 184 13.07 16.54 3.82
C MET A 184 11.65 17.05 3.48
N GLY A 185 10.99 17.77 4.39
CA GLY A 185 9.67 18.37 4.18
C GLY A 185 8.50 17.42 4.39
N ALA A 186 8.66 16.31 5.11
CA ALA A 186 7.52 15.50 5.55
C ALA A 186 6.76 16.21 6.67
N SER A 187 5.43 16.12 6.68
CA SER A 187 4.62 16.64 7.79
C SER A 187 4.62 15.68 8.99
N ALA A 188 4.26 16.20 10.17
CA ALA A 188 4.11 15.36 11.36
C ALA A 188 3.02 14.28 11.18
N GLU A 189 1.94 14.61 10.47
CA GLU A 189 0.83 13.70 10.15
C GLU A 189 1.29 12.59 9.19
N GLN A 190 2.13 12.93 8.21
CA GLN A 190 2.74 11.91 7.35
C GLN A 190 3.65 10.98 8.17
N ILE A 191 4.53 11.54 8.98
CA ILE A 191 5.47 10.76 9.80
C ILE A 191 4.75 9.84 10.80
N ALA A 192 3.63 10.28 11.37
CA ALA A 192 2.81 9.48 12.29
C ALA A 192 2.27 8.18 11.66
N ARG A 193 2.25 8.08 10.32
CA ARG A 193 1.86 6.85 9.59
C ARG A 193 2.97 5.82 9.49
N ILE A 194 4.20 6.14 9.91
CA ILE A 194 5.31 5.20 9.88
C ILE A 194 5.17 4.22 11.06
N HIS A 195 5.08 2.94 10.75
CA HIS A 195 5.20 1.87 11.73
C HIS A 195 6.69 1.64 12.06
N ALA A 196 7.14 2.21 13.18
CA ALA A 196 8.51 2.08 13.67
C ALA A 196 8.54 1.94 15.21
N PRO A 197 8.88 0.76 15.77
CA PRO A 197 9.40 -0.42 15.08
C PRO A 197 8.39 -1.04 14.10
N ILE A 198 8.92 -1.61 13.01
CA ILE A 198 8.13 -2.26 11.97
C ILE A 198 7.55 -3.59 12.47
N GLY A 199 6.35 -3.95 11.99
CA GLY A 199 5.68 -5.20 12.30
C GLY A 199 4.81 -5.13 13.56
N LEU A 200 3.94 -6.14 13.73
CA LEU A 200 3.18 -6.31 14.96
C LEU A 200 4.10 -6.74 16.12
N ASP A 201 3.78 -6.30 17.33
CA ASP A 201 4.50 -6.70 18.53
C ASP A 201 4.12 -8.13 18.94
N ILE A 202 4.82 -9.10 18.35
CA ILE A 202 4.67 -10.54 18.62
C ILE A 202 5.87 -11.12 19.38
N GLY A 203 6.75 -10.25 19.91
CA GLY A 203 8.02 -10.68 20.52
C GLY A 203 9.05 -11.22 19.52
N ALA A 204 8.97 -10.81 18.24
CA ALA A 204 9.83 -11.30 17.17
C ALA A 204 11.32 -10.99 17.41
N ALA A 205 12.17 -11.99 17.23
CA ALA A 205 13.63 -11.90 17.39
C ALA A 205 14.40 -12.37 16.14
N SER A 206 13.92 -13.42 15.46
CA SER A 206 14.57 -13.93 14.25
C SER A 206 14.12 -13.20 12.98
N PRO A 207 14.90 -13.20 11.87
CA PRO A 207 14.46 -12.60 10.61
C PRO A 207 13.13 -13.15 10.09
N GLY A 208 12.86 -14.44 10.32
CA GLY A 208 11.59 -15.07 9.93
C GLY A 208 10.41 -14.59 10.76
N GLU A 209 10.56 -14.47 12.09
CA GLU A 209 9.52 -13.91 12.95
C GLU A 209 9.25 -12.44 12.63
N ILE A 210 10.31 -11.65 12.37
CA ILE A 210 10.16 -10.25 11.97
C ILE A 210 9.41 -10.18 10.62
N ALA A 211 9.73 -11.05 9.66
CA ALA A 211 9.01 -11.11 8.39
C ALA A 211 7.51 -11.41 8.58
N VAL A 212 7.15 -12.36 9.46
CA VAL A 212 5.76 -12.64 9.82
C VAL A 212 5.09 -11.40 10.44
N ALA A 213 5.76 -10.73 11.38
CA ALA A 213 5.25 -9.53 12.03
C ALA A 213 4.99 -8.40 11.03
N VAL A 214 5.92 -8.17 10.09
CA VAL A 214 5.82 -7.16 9.03
C VAL A 214 4.66 -7.49 8.09
N LEU A 215 4.59 -8.72 7.60
CA LEU A 215 3.53 -9.14 6.68
C LEU A 215 2.15 -9.04 7.34
N ALA A 216 2.03 -9.47 8.60
CA ALA A 216 0.78 -9.37 9.36
C ALA A 216 0.34 -7.91 9.52
N GLN A 217 1.26 -6.99 9.84
CA GLN A 217 0.94 -5.56 9.96
C GLN A 217 0.55 -4.94 8.62
N ALA A 218 1.23 -5.29 7.53
CA ALA A 218 0.88 -4.82 6.19
C ALA A 218 -0.50 -5.32 5.73
N ILE A 219 -0.81 -6.61 5.97
CA ILE A 219 -2.13 -7.17 5.69
C ILE A 219 -3.19 -6.46 6.52
N HIS A 220 -2.95 -6.26 7.83
CA HIS A 220 -3.86 -5.54 8.70
C HIS A 220 -4.13 -4.13 8.16
N ALA A 221 -3.07 -3.36 7.88
CA ALA A 221 -3.16 -2.01 7.34
C ALA A 221 -3.96 -1.96 6.04
N PHE A 222 -3.82 -2.94 5.14
CA PHE A 222 -4.60 -3.01 3.90
C PHE A 222 -6.09 -3.31 4.14
N ARG A 223 -6.39 -4.19 5.11
CA ARG A 223 -7.75 -4.63 5.42
C ARG A 223 -8.52 -3.65 6.31
N SER A 224 -7.83 -2.82 7.07
CA SER A 224 -8.43 -1.81 7.96
C SER A 224 -8.56 -0.41 7.33
N ARG A 225 -8.09 -0.21 6.08
CA ARG A 225 -8.13 1.10 5.41
C ARG A 225 -9.51 1.75 5.50
N GLY A 226 -9.55 3.02 5.92
CA GLY A 226 -10.78 3.79 6.05
C GLY A 226 -11.67 3.45 7.26
N LEU A 227 -11.26 2.54 8.15
CA LEU A 227 -11.93 2.31 9.44
C LEU A 227 -11.39 3.25 10.53
N ASP A 228 -10.10 3.59 10.47
CA ASP A 228 -9.39 4.36 11.50
C ASP A 228 -9.71 5.87 11.49
N ALA A 229 -10.40 6.35 10.45
CA ALA A 229 -10.95 7.72 10.43
C ALA A 229 -12.01 7.96 11.53
N LYS A 230 -12.49 6.90 12.20
CA LYS A 230 -13.37 7.00 13.37
C LYS A 230 -12.63 7.02 14.72
N GLY A 231 -11.30 6.92 14.76
CA GLY A 231 -10.52 6.78 15.99
C GLY A 231 -9.75 8.03 16.46
N ALA A 232 -9.72 9.12 15.67
CA ALA A 232 -8.98 10.34 16.01
C ALA A 232 -9.83 11.41 16.73
N ALA A 233 -11.05 11.07 17.15
CA ALA A 233 -11.93 11.91 17.94
C ALA A 233 -12.52 11.11 19.10
N ALA A 234 -11.69 10.81 20.09
CA ALA A 234 -12.10 10.38 21.43
C ALA A 234 -11.03 10.82 22.44
#